data_AF-A0ABC7ZUX1-F1
#
_entry.id   AF-A0ABC7ZUX1-F1
#
_cell.length_a   1.000
_cell.length_b   1.000
_cell.length_c   1.000
_cell.angle_alpha   90.00
_cell.angle_beta   90.00
_cell.angle_gamma   90.00
#
_symmetry.space_group_name_H-M   'P 1'
#
loop_
_entity.id
_entity.type
_entity.pdbx_description
1 polymer ?
#
loop_
_entity_poly.entity_id
_entity_poly.type
_entity_poly.pdbx_seq_one_letter_code
_entity_poly.pdbx_strand_id
1 'polypeptide(L)' 'MSEKTTLTKASPVELRQCLEIANQLARSGIRFVPIPITADAELHLFGEILSRKLDELEKLVEEADTSPTV' A
#
# COMPACT_ATOMS: atom_id res chain seq x y z
N MET A 1 14.92 16.83 8.38
CA MET A 1 15.59 15.63 8.92
C MET A 1 14.79 14.44 8.42
N SER A 2 15.33 13.59 7.54
CA SER A 2 14.61 12.41 7.08
C SER A 2 14.45 11.45 8.25
N GLU A 3 13.20 11.22 8.65
CA GLU A 3 12.85 10.18 9.61
C GLU A 3 13.29 8.84 8.99
N LYS A 4 14.35 8.26 9.54
CA LYS A 4 14.83 6.95 9.09
C LYS A 4 13.90 5.92 9.71
N THR A 5 12.83 5.57 8.98
CA THR A 5 11.91 4.49 9.35
C THR A 5 12.71 3.21 9.50
N THR A 6 13.07 2.88 10.74
CA THR A 6 13.86 1.69 11.05
C THR A 6 12.89 0.53 11.18
N LEU A 7 13.12 -0.56 10.44
CA LEU A 7 12.25 -1.74 10.47
C LEU A 7 12.13 -2.30 11.90
N THR A 8 10.93 -2.19 12.47
CA THR A 8 10.56 -2.82 13.74
C THR A 8 9.74 -4.07 13.42
N LYS A 9 10.17 -5.22 13.97
CA LYS A 9 9.45 -6.49 13.76
C LYS A 9 8.11 -6.44 14.48
N ALA A 10 7.04 -6.67 13.73
CA ALA A 10 5.71 -6.82 14.30
C ALA A 10 5.63 -8.08 15.18
N SER A 11 4.99 -7.95 16.33
CA SER A 11 4.61 -9.06 17.19
C SER A 11 3.51 -9.92 16.54
N PRO A 12 3.32 -11.17 16.98
CA PRO A 12 2.23 -12.02 16.50
C PRO A 12 0.83 -11.40 16.68
N VAL A 13 0.66 -10.55 17.70
CA VAL A 13 -0.61 -9.85 17.98
C VAL A 13 -0.86 -8.77 16.92
N GLU A 14 0.16 -7.96 16.62
CA GLU A 14 0.09 -6.90 15.60
C GLU A 14 -0.15 -7.48 14.20
N LEU A 15 0.51 -8.59 13.87
CA LEU A 15 0.29 -9.29 12.59
C LEU A 15 -1.15 -9.78 12.44
N ARG A 16 -1.73 -10.32 13.52
CA ARG A 16 -3.14 -10.75 13.51
C ARG A 16 -4.09 -9.58 13.32
N GLN A 17 -3.88 -8.49 14.05
CA GLN A 17 -4.70 -7.27 13.91
C GLN A 17 -4.63 -6.72 12.48
N CYS A 18 -3.44 -6.71 11.86
CA CYS A 18 -3.28 -6.28 10.48
C CYS A 18 -4.10 -7.14 9.51
N LEU A 19 -4.11 -8.46 9.70
CA LEU A 19 -4.94 -9.39 8.90
C LEU A 19 -6.44 -9.21 9.15
N GLU A 20 -6.86 -8.92 10.38
CA GLU A 20 -8.25 -8.64 10.70
C GLU A 20 -8.75 -7.37 9.99
N ILE A 21 -7.93 -6.32 9.96
CA ILE A 21 -8.21 -5.09 9.20
C ILE A 21 -8.29 -5.40 7.70
N ALA A 22 -7.40 -6.24 7.17
CA ALA A 22 -7.46 -6.71 5.78
C ALA A 22 -8.76 -7.38 5.43
N ASN A 23 -9.24 -8.24 6.33
CA ASN A 23 -10.48 -8.94 6.12
C ASN A 23 -11.69 -7.98 6.22
N GLN A 24 -11.64 -6.98 7.10
CA GLN A 24 -12.69 -5.96 7.21
C GLN A 24 -12.77 -5.10 5.94
N LEU A 25 -11.64 -4.63 5.41
CA LEU A 25 -11.58 -3.89 4.16
C LEU A 25 -12.03 -4.74 2.96
N ALA A 26 -11.69 -6.03 2.95
CA ALA A 26 -12.17 -6.92 1.90
C ALA A 26 -13.70 -7.01 1.84
N ARG A 27 -14.40 -6.88 2.99
CA ARG A 27 -15.87 -6.87 3.04
C ARG A 27 -16.48 -5.59 2.46
N SER A 28 -15.75 -4.48 2.41
CA SER A 28 -16.15 -3.26 1.71
C SER A 28 -15.69 -3.23 0.24
N GLY A 29 -15.14 -4.34 -0.27
CA GLY A 29 -14.63 -4.44 -1.63
C GLY A 29 -13.18 -3.98 -1.81
N ILE A 30 -12.53 -3.52 -0.74
CA ILE A 30 -11.14 -3.07 -0.77
C ILE A 30 -10.23 -4.26 -0.46
N ARG A 31 -9.64 -4.86 -1.50
CA ARG A 31 -8.78 -6.03 -1.36
C ARG A 31 -7.34 -5.57 -1.15
N PHE A 32 -6.84 -5.64 0.08
CA PHE A 32 -5.42 -5.45 0.38
C PHE A 32 -4.81 -6.72 0.96
N VAL A 33 -3.51 -6.92 0.74
CA VAL A 33 -2.72 -8.01 1.33
C VAL A 33 -1.57 -7.39 2.12
N PRO A 34 -1.45 -7.63 3.43
CA PRO A 34 -0.28 -7.20 4.19
C PRO A 34 0.94 -8.00 3.74
N ILE A 35 2.03 -7.31 3.38
CA ILE A 35 3.31 -7.92 3.00
C ILE A 35 4.27 -7.73 4.17
N PRO A 36 4.73 -8.80 4.84
CA PRO A 36 5.72 -8.69 5.89
C PRO A 36 7.07 -8.33 5.28
N ILE A 37 7.76 -7.38 5.91
CA ILE A 37 9.08 -6.92 5.50
C ILE A 37 10.12 -7.45 6.48
N THR A 38 11.21 -7.99 5.96
CA THR A 38 12.29 -8.60 6.75
C THR A 38 13.59 -7.81 6.72
N ALA A 39 13.74 -6.88 5.77
CA ALA A 39 14.88 -5.99 5.66
C ALA A 39 14.49 -4.55 5.27
N ASP A 40 15.24 -3.54 5.72
CA ASP A 40 15.00 -2.13 5.37
C ASP A 40 15.04 -1.89 3.84
N ALA A 41 15.88 -2.64 3.11
CA ALA A 41 15.97 -2.53 1.65
C ALA A 41 14.65 -2.92 0.95
N GLU A 42 13.92 -3.90 1.50
CA GLU A 42 12.61 -4.29 0.98
C GLU A 42 11.58 -3.17 1.20
N LEU A 43 11.62 -2.49 2.35
CA LEU A 43 10.73 -1.34 2.63
C LEU A 43 10.93 -0.21 1.62
N HIS A 44 12.19 0.16 1.34
CA HIS A 44 12.48 1.19 0.34
C HIS A 44 11.99 0.78 -1.06
N LEU A 45 12.28 -0.45 -1.49
CA LEU A 45 11.85 -0.97 -2.78
C LEU A 45 10.32 -0.97 -2.92
N PHE A 46 9.59 -1.47 -1.92
CA PHE A 46 8.13 -1.48 -1.94
C PHE A 46 7.54 -0.06 -1.91
N GLY A 47 8.19 0.86 -1.20
CA GLY A 47 7.83 2.29 -1.22
C GLY A 47 7.92 2.88 -2.63
N GLU A 48 9.03 2.66 -3.33
CA GLU A 48 9.21 3.14 -4.71
C GLU A 48 8.18 2.53 -5.68
N ILE A 49 7.94 1.22 -5.57
CA ILE A 49 6.93 0.52 -6.39
C ILE A 49 5.53 1.10 -6.14
N LEU A 50 5.18 1.33 -4.87
CA LEU A 50 3.89 1.90 -4.50
C LEU A 50 3.72 3.32 -5.05
N SER A 51 4.71 4.19 -4.85
CA SER A 51 4.69 5.55 -5.39
C SER A 51 4.47 5.56 -6.90
N ARG A 52 5.24 4.76 -7.64
CA ARG A 52 5.07 4.65 -9.09
C ARG A 52 3.66 4.19 -9.49
N LYS A 53 3.10 3.20 -8.78
CA LYS A 53 1.74 2.72 -9.07
C LYS A 53 0.67 3.78 -8.79
N LEU A 54 0.86 4.61 -7.76
CA LEU A 54 -0.03 5.72 -7.47
C LEU A 54 0.05 6.78 -8.57
N ASP A 55 1.25 7.12 -9.05
CA ASP A 55 1.43 8.06 -10.17
C ASP A 55 0.78 7.53 -11.47
N GLU A 56 0.87 6.22 -11.72
CA GLU A 56 0.21 5.58 -12.86
C GLU A 56 -1.32 5.64 -12.73
N LEU A 57 -1.86 5.44 -11.52
CA LEU A 57 -3.29 5.55 -11.26
C LEU A 57 -3.80 6.99 -11.37
N GLU A 58 -3.03 7.97 -10.90
CA GLU A 58 -3.37 9.40 -11.03
C GLU A 58 -3.53 9.78 -12.50
N LYS A 59 -2.60 9.37 -13.37
CA LYS A 59 -2.70 9.59 -14.83
C LYS A 59 -3.94 8.93 -15.44
N LEU A 60 -4.26 7.70 -15.04
CA LEU A 60 -5.44 7.01 -15.54
C LEU A 60 -6.74 7.74 -15.17
N VAL A 61 -6.78 8.37 -13.99
CA VAL A 61 -7.92 9.19 -13.57
C VAL A 61 -8.01 10.47 -14.41
N GLU A 62 -6.89 11.17 -14.64
CA GLU A 62 -6.85 12.37 -15.50
C GLU A 62 -7.27 12.07 -16.96
N GLU A 63 -6.84 10.94 -17.52
CA GLU A 63 -7.23 10.49 -18.86
C GLU A 63 -8.72 10.11 -18.93
N ALA A 64 -9.28 9.55 -17.86
CA ALA A 64 -10.70 9.21 -17.79
C ALA A 64 -11.60 10.47 -17.71
N ASP A 65 -11.19 11.49 -16.95
CA ASP A 65 -11.92 12.76 -16.82
C ASP A 65 -11.87 13.64 -18.08
N THR A 66 -10.89 13.41 -18.96
CA THR A 66 -10.77 14.10 -20.25
C THR A 66 -11.48 13.38 -21.41
N SER A 67 -12.06 12.19 -21.16
CA SER A 67 -12.90 11.52 -22.14
C SER A 67 -14.27 12.20 -22.23
N PRO A 68 -14.73 12.66 -23.41
CA PRO A 68 -16.02 13.30 -23.51
C PRO A 68 -17.10 12.28 -23.14
N THR A 69 -17.91 12.61 -22.14
CA THR A 69 -19.20 11.96 -21.93
C THR A 69 -19.98 12.09 -23.23
N VAL A 70 -20.16 10.98 -23.94
CA VAL A 70 -21.05 10.89 -25.11
C VAL A 70 -22.49 11.07 -24.65
#